data_AF-A0A0K9GDD5-F1
#
_entry.id   AF-A0A0K9GDD5-F1
#
_cell.length_a   1.000
_cell.length_b   1.000
_cell.length_c   1.000
_cell.angle_alpha   90.00
_cell.angle_beta   90.00
_cell.angle_gamma   90.00
#
_symmetry.space_group_name_H-M   'P 1'
#
loop_
_entity.id
_entity.type
_entity.pdbx_description
1 polymer ?
#
loop_
_entity_poly.entity_id
_entity_poly.type
_entity_poly.pdbx_seq_one_letter_code
_entity_poly.pdbx_strand_id
1 'polypeptide(L)'
;MEQEQRKPVKGYEGLYEVTESGRIFSFRRERFLARCDDEYGFHIVRLHKNGEAKNYNVFKVWKEAFVDLPERMFKGAKKRIY
;
A
#
# COMPACT_ATOMS: atom_id res chain seq x y z
N MET A 1 16.11 -16.11 1.61
CA MET A 1 14.86 -15.61 1.00
C MET A 1 14.28 -14.62 1.99
N GLU A 2 14.45 -13.33 1.74
CA GLU A 2 13.86 -12.29 2.62
C GLU A 2 12.34 -12.33 2.46
N GLN A 3 11.66 -12.87 3.46
CA GLN A 3 10.20 -12.84 3.52
C GLN A 3 9.79 -11.42 3.94
N GLU A 4 9.49 -10.55 2.98
CA GLU A 4 8.80 -9.30 3.28
C GLU A 4 7.46 -9.63 3.98
N GLN A 5 7.24 -9.12 5.20
CA GLN A 5 5.94 -9.31 5.82
C GLN A 5 4.90 -8.49 5.08
N ARG A 6 3.78 -9.15 4.76
CA ARG A 6 2.59 -8.55 4.19
C ARG A 6 1.45 -8.69 5.18
N LYS A 7 0.71 -7.61 5.37
CA LYS A 7 -0.48 -7.57 6.21
C LYS A 7 -1.69 -7.17 5.39
N PRO A 8 -2.87 -7.71 5.66
CA PRO A 8 -4.09 -7.29 4.98
C PRO A 8 -4.39 -5.81 5.30
N VAL A 9 -4.89 -5.09 4.31
CA VAL A 9 -5.29 -3.69 4.49
C VAL A 9 -6.59 -3.64 5.30
N LYS A 10 -6.60 -2.92 6.41
CA LYS A 10 -7.77 -2.76 7.26
C LYS A 10 -8.95 -2.18 6.47
N GLY A 11 -10.08 -2.88 6.47
CA GLY A 11 -11.27 -2.53 5.67
C GLY A 11 -11.25 -3.06 4.23
N TYR A 12 -10.16 -3.69 3.80
CA TYR A 12 -9.97 -4.32 2.47
C TYR A 12 -9.36 -5.73 2.61
N GLU A 13 -9.59 -6.37 3.76
CA GLU A 13 -9.10 -7.71 4.10
C GLU A 13 -9.55 -8.72 3.05
N GLY A 14 -8.63 -9.56 2.57
CA GLY A 14 -8.87 -10.53 1.49
C GLY A 14 -8.92 -9.95 0.07
N LEU A 15 -8.85 -8.63 -0.10
CA LEU A 15 -8.80 -7.96 -1.42
C LEU A 15 -7.42 -7.36 -1.69
N TYR A 16 -6.86 -6.71 -0.67
CA TYR A 16 -5.60 -5.99 -0.75
C TYR A 16 -4.74 -6.24 0.49
N GLU A 17 -3.45 -6.38 0.27
CA GLU A 17 -2.44 -6.50 1.31
C GLU A 17 -1.40 -5.39 1.15
N VAL A 18 -0.70 -5.04 2.22
CA VAL A 18 0.35 -4.04 2.24
C VAL A 18 1.62 -4.67 2.82
N THR A 19 2.78 -4.44 2.19
CA THR A 19 4.08 -4.92 2.67
C THR A 19 4.74 -3.93 3.62
N GLU A 20 5.69 -4.40 4.43
CA GLU A 20 6.50 -3.53 5.29
C GLU A 20 7.17 -2.38 4.53
N SER A 21 7.55 -2.60 3.27
CA SER A 21 8.14 -1.59 2.39
C SER A 21 7.14 -0.52 1.90
N GLY A 22 5.83 -0.72 2.10
CA GLY A 22 4.78 0.18 1.64
C GLY A 22 4.17 -0.16 0.28
N ARG A 23 4.41 -1.37 -0.24
CA ARG A 23 3.80 -1.83 -1.50
C ARG A 23 2.45 -2.44 -1.23
N ILE A 24 1.47 -2.17 -2.09
CA ILE A 24 0.14 -2.77 -1.96
C ILE A 24 0.02 -3.91 -2.97
N PHE A 25 -0.27 -5.11 -2.49
CA PHE A 25 -0.55 -6.28 -3.28
C PHE A 25 -2.06 -6.42 -3.49
N SER A 26 -2.48 -6.63 -4.74
CA SER A 26 -3.87 -6.94 -5.05
C SER A 26 -4.03 -8.45 -5.17
N PHE A 27 -4.83 -9.05 -4.29
CA PHE A 27 -5.12 -10.48 -4.36
C PHE A 27 -5.92 -10.81 -5.63
N ARG A 28 -6.86 -9.94 -6.02
CA ARG A 28 -7.69 -10.12 -7.23
C ARG A 28 -6.90 -10.19 -8.54
N ARG A 29 -5.74 -9.53 -8.60
CA ARG A 29 -4.90 -9.48 -9.81
C ARG A 29 -3.54 -10.18 -9.60
N GLU A 30 -3.34 -10.77 -8.42
CA GLU A 30 -2.11 -11.41 -7.94
C GLU A 30 -0.84 -10.61 -8.28
N ARG A 31 -0.94 -9.27 -8.16
CA ARG A 31 0.16 -8.37 -8.51
C ARG A 31 0.24 -7.19 -7.58
N PHE A 32 1.44 -6.63 -7.46
CA PHE A 32 1.64 -5.36 -6.78
C PHE A 32 0.99 -4.23 -7.60
N LEU A 33 0.22 -3.39 -6.92
CA LEU A 33 -0.30 -2.13 -7.45
C LEU A 33 0.83 -1.12 -7.51
N ALA A 34 1.59 -1.17 -8.60
CA ALA A 34 2.40 -0.05 -9.05
C ALA A 34 1.66 0.62 -10.23
N ARG A 35 1.62 1.94 -10.24
CA ARG A 35 1.18 2.73 -11.39
C ARG A 35 2.36 3.58 -11.86
N CYS A 36 2.72 3.36 -13.13
CA CYS A 36 3.62 4.11 -14.02
C CYS A 36 4.78 4.87 -13.37
N ASP A 37 6.00 4.46 -13.75
CA ASP A 37 7.20 5.29 -13.87
C ASP A 37 7.22 6.53 -12.99
N ASP A 38 7.53 6.35 -11.72
CA ASP A 38 8.33 7.33 -11.01
C ASP A 38 8.90 6.68 -9.75
N GLU A 39 10.20 6.88 -9.55
CA GLU A 39 11.06 6.04 -8.72
C GLU A 39 10.58 5.93 -7.27
N TYR A 40 9.83 6.92 -6.75
CA TYR A 40 9.19 6.90 -5.43
C TYR A 40 7.95 7.81 -5.37
N GLY A 41 6.88 7.53 -6.13
CA GLY A 41 5.72 8.43 -6.33
C GLY A 41 4.35 8.07 -5.71
N PHE A 42 4.24 7.07 -4.82
CA PHE A 42 2.95 6.60 -4.28
C PHE A 42 2.54 7.20 -2.94
N HIS A 43 1.88 8.37 -2.94
CA HIS A 43 1.17 8.83 -1.73
C HIS A 43 -0.30 8.36 -1.69
N ILE A 44 -0.93 8.08 -2.84
CA ILE A 44 -2.34 7.67 -2.91
C ILE A 44 -2.51 6.42 -3.78
N VAL A 45 -3.24 5.44 -3.25
CA VAL A 45 -3.71 4.23 -3.94
C VAL A 45 -5.21 4.34 -4.18
N ARG A 46 -5.67 3.87 -5.35
CA ARG A 46 -7.10 3.69 -5.62
C ARG A 46 -7.50 2.25 -5.30
N LEU A 47 -8.27 2.05 -4.25
CA LEU A 47 -8.79 0.75 -3.84
C LEU A 47 -10.24 0.60 -4.32
N HIS A 48 -10.56 -0.56 -4.84
CA HIS A 48 -11.91 -0.90 -5.30
C HIS A 48 -12.53 -1.90 -4.33
N LYS A 49 -13.66 -1.54 -3.73
CA LYS A 49 -14.45 -2.44 -2.88
C LYS A 49 -15.91 -2.31 -3.27
N ASN A 50 -16.53 -3.45 -3.57
CA ASN A 50 -17.97 -3.55 -3.84
C ASN A 50 -18.49 -2.59 -4.93
N GLY A 51 -17.73 -2.39 -6.01
CA GLY A 51 -18.11 -1.50 -7.11
C GLY A 51 -17.74 -0.02 -6.93
N GLU A 52 -17.40 0.40 -5.70
CA GLU A 52 -16.90 1.75 -5.42
C GLU A 52 -15.37 1.79 -5.46
N ALA A 53 -14.82 2.83 -6.08
CA ALA A 53 -13.39 3.08 -6.14
C ALA A 53 -13.05 4.33 -5.32
N LYS A 54 -12.32 4.17 -4.23
CA LYS A 54 -11.93 5.28 -3.34
C LYS A 54 -10.41 5.41 -3.28
N ASN A 55 -9.97 6.66 -3.20
CA ASN A 55 -8.56 7.01 -3.08
C ASN A 55 -8.17 6.99 -1.61
N TYR A 56 -7.20 6.16 -1.24
CA TYR A 56 -6.64 6.07 0.10
C TYR A 56 -5.18 6.43 0.08
N ASN A 57 -4.71 7.06 1.15
CA ASN A 57 -3.29 7.34 1.28
C ASN A 57 -2.55 6.02 1.62
N VAL A 58 -1.52 5.67 0.85
CA VAL A 58 -0.75 4.44 1.06
C VAL A 58 -0.11 4.47 2.45
N PHE A 59 0.42 5.63 2.85
CA PHE A 59 1.01 5.82 4.17
C PHE A 59 0.00 5.57 5.29
N LYS A 60 -1.25 6.02 5.12
CA LYS A 60 -2.31 5.81 6.11
C LYS A 60 -2.67 4.32 6.22
N VAL A 61 -2.87 3.67 5.07
CA VAL A 61 -3.14 2.23 4.99
C VAL A 61 -2.03 1.41 5.63
N TRP A 62 -0.78 1.73 5.31
CA TRP A 62 0.39 1.08 5.87
C TRP A 62 0.48 1.30 7.39
N LYS A 63 0.28 2.54 7.86
CA LYS A 63 0.31 2.90 9.28
C LYS A 63 -0.76 2.18 10.09
N GLU A 64 -1.94 1.96 9.51
CA GLU A 64 -3.00 1.19 10.17
C GLU A 64 -2.69 -0.31 10.25
N ALA A 65 -2.00 -0.88 9.26
CA ALA A 65 -1.59 -2.28 9.26
C ALA A 65 -0.33 -2.54 10.12
N PHE A 66 0.61 -1.60 10.08
CA PHE A 66 1.91 -1.65 10.72
C PHE A 66 2.05 -0.53 11.75
N VAL A 67 1.14 -0.51 12.73
CA VAL A 67 1.17 0.44 13.85
C VAL A 67 2.47 0.37 14.66
N ASP A 68 3.12 -0.80 14.66
CA ASP A 68 4.36 -1.09 15.38
C ASP A 68 5.62 -0.68 14.60
N LEU A 69 5.53 -0.56 13.26
CA LEU A 69 6.69 -0.14 12.47
C LEU A 69 6.82 1.37 12.41
N PRO A 70 8.02 1.90 12.62
CA PRO A 70 8.27 3.33 12.50
C PRO A 70 8.18 3.74 11.03
N GLU A 71 7.59 4.89 10.77
CA GLU A 71 7.39 5.44 9.43
C GLU A 71 8.68 5.60 8.59
N ARG A 72 9.86 5.53 9.21
CA ARG A 72 11.15 5.50 8.52
C ARG A 72 11.38 4.22 7.68
N MET A 73 10.72 3.12 8.05
CA MET A 73 10.76 1.86 7.31
C MET A 73 9.88 1.92 6.05
N PHE A 74 8.88 2.80 6.04
CA PHE A 74 8.09 3.06 4.85
C PHE A 74 8.97 3.71 3.78
N LYS A 75 9.35 2.92 2.78
CA LYS A 75 10.16 3.35 1.64
C LYS A 75 9.33 4.04 0.54
N GLY A 76 8.02 4.21 0.73
CA GLY A 76 7.15 4.88 -0.24
C GLY A 76 7.21 6.41 -0.18
N ALA A 77 6.58 7.06 -1.17
CA ALA A 77 6.50 8.51 -1.25
C ALA A 77 5.65 9.09 -0.13
N LYS A 78 6.26 9.88 0.76
CA LYS A 78 5.53 10.63 1.81
C LYS A 78 5.04 11.99 1.33
N LYS A 79 5.62 12.54 0.27
CA LYS A 79 5.27 13.84 -0.32
C LYS A 79 5.26 13.76 -1.84
N ARG A 80 4.39 14.55 -2.46
CA ARG A 80 4.48 14.88 -3.88
C ARG A 80 5.73 15.73 -4.05
N ILE A 81 6.75 15.19 -4.70
CA ILE A 81 7.89 15.99 -5.18
C ILE A 81 7.33 16.83 -6.34
N TYR A 82 7.39 18.16 -6.20
CA TYR A 82 6.97 19.13 -7.22
C TYR A 82 8.13 19.38 -8.18
#